data_AF-A0A9P1AWZ8-F1
#
_entry.id   AF-A0A9P1AWZ8-F1
#
_cell.length_a   1.000
_cell.length_b   1.000
_cell.length_c   1.000
_cell.angle_alpha   90.00
_cell.angle_beta   90.00
_cell.angle_gamma   90.00
#
_symmetry.space_group_name_H-M   'P 1'
#
loop_
_entity.id
_entity.type
_entity.pdbx_description
1 polymer ?
#
loop_
_entity_poly.entity_id
_entity_poly.type
_entity_poly.pdbx_seq_one_letter_code
_entity_poly.pdbx_strand_id
1 'polypeptide(L)'
;MERGPSAERRATMTIDHNFTKDLIGKVRANPCLYEISKGTQNVFERKAAWNRIKMELDFEEDAQQLSVIWKNLRDKYVKKRYKAQKYPSVRQTWVYFERMTWLDMYLE
;
A
#
# COMPACT_ATOMS: atom_id res chain seq x y z
N MET A 1 4.30 32.99 18.37
CA MET A 1 5.12 32.00 17.65
C MET A 1 4.17 31.11 16.88
N GLU A 2 3.99 31.40 15.60
CA GLU A 2 3.14 30.63 14.69
C GLU A 2 3.93 29.47 14.08
N ARG A 3 3.44 28.23 14.19
CA ARG A 3 3.58 27.16 13.18
C ARG A 3 2.38 26.22 13.29
N GLY A 4 1.62 26.15 12.20
CA GLY A 4 0.25 25.61 12.13
C GLY A 4 0.12 24.08 12.12
N PRO A 5 -1.13 23.59 11.96
CA PRO A 5 -1.45 22.19 12.02
C PRO A 5 -1.12 21.51 10.69
N SER A 6 -0.29 20.47 10.69
CA SER A 6 -0.11 19.57 9.55
C SER A 6 0.16 18.16 10.04
N ALA A 7 -0.84 17.59 10.71
CA ALA A 7 -0.96 16.15 10.88
C ALA A 7 -2.14 15.70 10.01
N GLU A 8 -1.79 15.24 8.80
CA GLU A 8 -2.54 14.31 7.96
C GLU A 8 -4.07 14.41 8.01
N ARG A 9 -4.65 15.04 6.98
CA ARG A 9 -5.98 14.70 6.50
C ARG A 9 -6.01 13.20 6.18
N ARG A 10 -6.35 12.36 7.16
CA ARG A 10 -6.71 10.97 6.93
C ARG A 10 -8.05 10.98 6.24
N ALA A 11 -8.03 11.19 4.92
CA ALA A 11 -9.12 10.80 4.06
C ALA A 11 -9.28 9.29 4.22
N THR A 12 -10.18 8.90 5.13
CA THR A 12 -10.75 7.56 5.18
C THR A 12 -11.78 7.51 4.06
N MET A 13 -11.29 7.58 2.82
CA MET A 13 -12.07 7.17 1.67
C MET A 13 -12.44 5.71 1.98
N THR A 14 -13.73 5.40 1.93
CA THR A 14 -14.23 4.06 2.27
C THR A 14 -13.87 3.16 1.11
N ILE A 15 -12.61 2.72 1.07
CA ILE A 15 -12.08 1.87 0.02
C ILE A 15 -12.75 0.50 0.15
N ASP A 16 -13.46 0.09 -0.91
CA ASP A 16 -14.20 -1.16 -0.95
C ASP A 16 -13.30 -2.39 -0.72
N HIS A 17 -13.90 -3.46 -0.23
CA HIS A 17 -13.19 -4.71 0.03
C HIS A 17 -12.63 -5.36 -1.24
N ASN A 18 -13.40 -5.31 -2.34
CA ASN A 18 -12.95 -5.82 -3.63
C ASN A 18 -11.88 -4.91 -4.22
N PHE A 19 -12.07 -3.58 -4.19
CA PHE A 19 -11.04 -2.64 -4.64
C PHE A 19 -9.70 -2.89 -3.95
N THR A 20 -9.71 -3.09 -2.62
CA THR A 20 -8.47 -3.35 -1.88
C THR A 20 -7.80 -4.65 -2.33
N LYS A 21 -8.58 -5.71 -2.59
CA LYS A 21 -8.05 -6.99 -3.09
C LYS A 21 -7.44 -6.84 -4.48
N ASP A 22 -8.14 -6.17 -5.38
CA ASP A 22 -7.68 -5.93 -6.73
C ASP A 22 -6.42 -5.06 -6.72
N LEU A 23 -6.38 -4.01 -5.91
CA LEU A 23 -5.19 -3.18 -5.72
C LEU A 23 -3.98 -4.02 -5.25
N ILE A 24 -4.14 -4.89 -4.25
CA ILE A 24 -3.06 -5.79 -3.79
C ILE A 24 -2.59 -6.69 -4.94
N GLY A 25 -3.52 -7.27 -5.71
CA GLY A 25 -3.22 -8.13 -6.84
C GLY A 25 -2.44 -7.41 -7.94
N LYS A 26 -2.89 -6.21 -8.33
CA LYS A 26 -2.25 -5.38 -9.36
C LYS A 26 -0.88 -4.89 -8.90
N VAL A 27 -0.74 -4.45 -7.65
CA VAL A 27 0.56 -4.04 -7.12
C VAL A 27 1.53 -5.21 -7.06
N ARG A 28 1.08 -6.40 -6.65
CA ARG A 28 1.91 -7.62 -6.65
C ARG A 28 2.48 -7.95 -8.04
N ALA A 29 1.70 -7.72 -9.11
CA ALA A 29 2.14 -7.92 -10.49
C ALA A 29 3.14 -6.86 -10.98
N ASN A 30 3.32 -5.75 -10.26
CA ASN A 30 4.20 -4.64 -10.62
C ASN A 30 5.33 -4.48 -9.58
N PRO A 31 6.43 -5.25 -9.70
CA PRO A 31 7.55 -5.23 -8.75
C PRO A 31 8.17 -3.85 -8.51
N CYS A 32 8.20 -2.99 -9.52
CA CYS A 32 8.71 -1.62 -9.42
C CYS A 32 8.00 -0.75 -8.36
N LEU A 33 6.82 -1.16 -7.89
CA LEU A 33 6.07 -0.45 -6.86
C LEU A 33 6.54 -0.78 -5.43
N TYR A 34 7.08 -1.97 -5.19
CA TYR A 34 7.46 -2.46 -3.86
C TYR A 34 8.94 -2.87 -3.72
N GLU A 35 9.64 -3.20 -4.80
CA GLU A 35 11.08 -3.50 -4.80
C GLU A 35 11.89 -2.19 -4.76
N ILE A 36 12.21 -1.73 -3.55
CA ILE A 36 13.00 -0.50 -3.33
C ILE A 36 14.52 -0.80 -3.30
N SER A 37 14.91 -2.08 -3.19
CA SER A 37 16.29 -2.53 -2.91
C SER A 37 17.29 -2.34 -4.05
N LYS A 38 16.84 -2.04 -5.27
CA LYS A 38 17.72 -1.86 -6.45
C LYS A 38 17.65 -0.39 -6.85
N GLY A 39 18.65 0.38 -6.43
CA GLY A 39 18.78 1.85 -6.47
C GLY A 39 18.53 2.62 -7.78
N THR A 40 17.92 2.02 -8.80
CA THR A 40 17.37 2.70 -9.98
C THR A 40 15.86 2.84 -9.81
N GLN A 41 15.43 3.73 -8.91
CA GLN A 41 14.02 4.13 -8.82
C GLN A 41 13.65 4.92 -10.08
N ASN A 42 13.24 4.24 -11.14
CA ASN A 42 12.78 4.91 -12.33
C ASN A 42 11.40 5.51 -12.03
N VAL A 43 11.38 6.79 -11.60
CA VAL A 43 10.17 7.52 -11.21
C VAL A 43 9.12 7.46 -12.32
N PHE A 44 9.57 7.46 -13.58
CA PHE A 44 8.72 7.31 -14.76
C PHE A 44 8.05 5.93 -14.81
N GLU A 45 8.77 4.85 -14.55
CA GLU A 45 8.21 3.49 -14.55
C GLU A 45 7.18 3.31 -13.43
N ARG A 46 7.46 3.82 -12.23
CA ARG A 46 6.51 3.77 -11.11
C ARG A 46 5.26 4.59 -11.40
N LYS A 47 5.43 5.78 -11.99
CA LYS A 47 4.30 6.62 -12.41
C LYS A 47 3.48 5.93 -13.49
N ALA A 48 4.12 5.31 -14.49
CA ALA A 48 3.44 4.55 -15.53
C ALA A 48 2.67 3.34 -14.95
N ALA A 49 3.28 2.59 -14.04
CA ALA A 49 2.63 1.49 -13.34
C ALA A 49 1.40 1.95 -12.56
N TRP A 50 1.49 3.04 -11.78
CA TRP A 50 0.34 3.58 -11.07
C TRP A 50 -0.78 4.05 -12.00
N ASN A 51 -0.44 4.70 -13.12
CA ASN A 51 -1.44 5.10 -14.12
C ASN A 51 -2.13 3.89 -14.76
N ARG A 52 -1.37 2.83 -15.05
CA ARG A 52 -1.93 1.58 -15.57
C ARG A 52 -2.87 0.94 -14.57
N ILE A 53 -2.46 0.79 -13.30
CA ILE A 53 -3.30 0.22 -12.25
C ILE A 53 -4.56 1.07 -12.06
N LYS A 54 -4.43 2.41 -12.06
CA LYS A 54 -5.58 3.33 -12.01
C LYS A 54 -6.60 2.99 -13.10
N MET A 55 -6.17 2.86 -14.36
CA MET A 55 -7.05 2.52 -15.48
C MET A 55 -7.67 1.12 -15.33
N GLU A 56 -6.91 0.14 -14.86
CA GLU A 56 -7.41 -1.23 -14.66
C GLU A 56 -8.40 -1.36 -13.50
N LEU A 57 -8.32 -0.47 -12.50
CA LEU A 57 -9.24 -0.42 -11.36
C LEU A 57 -10.43 0.53 -11.59
N ASP A 58 -10.51 1.16 -12.77
CA ASP A 58 -11.47 2.23 -13.07
C ASP A 58 -11.48 3.31 -11.98
N PHE A 59 -10.30 3.63 -11.44
CA PHE A 59 -10.18 4.57 -10.34
C PHE A 59 -10.26 5.99 -10.89
N GLU A 60 -11.30 6.74 -10.50
CA GLU A 60 -11.61 8.06 -11.05
C GLU A 60 -10.54 9.12 -10.69
N GLU A 61 -9.99 9.02 -9.48
CA GLU A 61 -9.05 9.98 -8.90
C GLU A 61 -7.62 9.88 -9.49
N ASP A 62 -6.70 10.72 -9.01
CA ASP A 62 -5.32 10.72 -9.51
C ASP A 62 -4.53 9.46 -9.11
N ALA A 63 -3.59 9.04 -9.97
CA ALA A 63 -2.66 7.94 -9.69
C ALA A 63 -1.84 8.18 -8.39
N GLN A 64 -1.61 9.44 -8.03
CA GLN A 64 -1.03 9.81 -6.74
C GLN A 64 -1.92 9.41 -5.57
N GLN A 65 -3.25 9.58 -5.65
CA GLN A 65 -4.17 9.13 -4.60
C GLN A 65 -4.12 7.61 -4.45
N LEU A 66 -4.03 6.89 -5.56
CA LEU A 66 -3.87 5.43 -5.55
C LEU A 66 -2.60 5.00 -4.80
N SER A 67 -1.49 5.72 -5.01
CA SER A 67 -0.24 5.49 -4.30
C SER A 67 -0.36 5.75 -2.79
N VAL A 68 -1.14 6.75 -2.38
CA VAL A 68 -1.42 7.06 -0.97
C VAL A 68 -2.26 5.95 -0.33
N ILE A 69 -3.28 5.44 -1.05
CA ILE A 69 -4.09 4.31 -0.59
C ILE A 69 -3.22 3.08 -0.36
N TRP A 70 -2.35 2.74 -1.33
CA TRP A 70 -1.42 1.63 -1.19
C TRP A 70 -0.44 1.83 -0.02
N LYS A 71 0.11 3.05 0.13
CA LYS A 71 0.99 3.38 1.25
C LYS A 71 0.29 3.14 2.59
N ASN A 72 -0.92 3.65 2.76
CA ASN A 72 -1.69 3.45 4.00
C ASN A 72 -1.98 1.97 4.27
N LEU A 73 -2.29 1.20 3.21
CA LEU A 73 -2.53 -0.23 3.29
C LEU A 73 -1.26 -0.98 3.73
N ARG A 74 -0.11 -0.66 3.12
CA ARG A 74 1.20 -1.20 3.48
C ARG A 74 1.59 -0.84 4.91
N ASP A 75 1.42 0.41 5.34
CA ASP A 75 1.72 0.84 6.71
C ASP A 75 0.88 0.09 7.74
N LYS A 76 -0.39 -0.16 7.42
CA LYS A 76 -1.27 -0.99 8.25
C LYS A 76 -0.79 -2.45 8.31
N TYR A 77 -0.33 -2.99 7.19
CA TYR A 77 0.27 -4.32 7.12
C TYR A 77 1.53 -4.42 7.99
N VAL A 78 2.49 -3.50 7.83
CA VAL A 78 3.75 -3.47 8.59
C VAL A 78 3.48 -3.42 10.10
N LYS A 79 2.55 -2.55 10.55
CA LYS A 79 2.15 -2.49 11.96
C LYS A 79 1.55 -3.79 12.47
N LYS A 80 0.75 -4.47 11.65
CA LYS A 80 0.16 -5.77 11.99
C LYS A 80 1.20 -6.88 12.00
N ARG A 81 2.14 -6.89 11.04
CA ARG A 81 3.27 -7.82 10.98
C ARG A 81 4.13 -7.71 12.23
N TYR A 82 4.53 -6.49 12.58
CA TYR A 82 5.28 -6.23 13.82
C TYR A 82 4.54 -6.73 15.06
N LYS A 83 3.23 -6.48 15.17
CA LYS A 83 2.42 -7.01 16.27
C LYS A 83 2.34 -8.54 16.26
N ALA A 84 2.21 -9.17 15.10
CA ALA A 84 2.17 -10.63 14.97
C ALA A 84 3.50 -11.28 15.39
N GLN A 85 4.63 -10.66 15.03
CA GLN A 85 5.96 -11.10 15.47
C GLN A 85 6.16 -10.92 16.98
N LYS A 86 5.69 -9.80 17.55
CA LYS A 86 5.78 -9.52 18.99
C LYS A 86 4.84 -10.38 19.83
N TYR A 87 3.67 -10.71 19.31
CA TYR A 87 2.61 -11.46 20.00
C TYR A 87 2.12 -12.63 19.13
N PRO A 88 2.92 -13.70 18.98
CA PRO A 88 2.61 -14.82 18.09
C PRO A 88 1.35 -15.61 18.50
N SER A 89 0.95 -15.53 19.78
CA SER A 89 -0.29 -16.12 20.28
C SER A 89 -1.57 -15.41 19.80
N VAL A 90 -1.45 -14.18 19.29
CA VAL A 90 -2.59 -13.40 18.80
C VAL A 90 -2.74 -13.59 17.30
N ARG A 91 -3.78 -14.33 16.89
CA ARG A 91 -4.11 -14.52 15.48
C ARG A 91 -4.47 -13.18 14.82
N GLN A 92 -3.87 -12.89 13.66
CA GLN A 92 -4.24 -11.70 12.88
C GLN A 92 -5.62 -11.88 12.24
N THR A 93 -6.54 -10.99 12.59
CA THR A 93 -7.94 -11.00 12.09
C THR A 93 -8.15 -10.15 10.84
N TRP A 94 -7.08 -9.57 10.30
CA TRP A 94 -7.22 -8.68 9.15
C TRP A 94 -7.25 -9.47 7.85
N VAL A 95 -8.36 -9.36 7.14
CA VAL A 95 -8.69 -10.09 5.92
C VAL A 95 -7.65 -10.00 4.79
N TYR A 96 -6.82 -8.96 4.77
CA TYR A 96 -5.76 -8.79 3.77
C TYR A 96 -4.37 -9.23 4.26
N PHE A 97 -4.23 -9.60 5.53
CA PHE A 97 -2.94 -9.92 6.13
C PHE A 97 -2.25 -11.05 5.38
N GLU A 98 -2.92 -12.20 5.19
CA GLU A 98 -2.38 -13.32 4.44
C GLU A 98 -2.09 -12.97 2.97
N ARG A 99 -2.93 -12.13 2.36
CA ARG A 99 -2.75 -11.65 0.98
C ARG A 99 -1.58 -10.68 0.80
N MET A 100 -1.01 -10.17 1.88
CA MET A 100 0.12 -9.25 1.87
C MET A 100 1.40 -9.89 2.42
N THR A 101 1.37 -11.16 2.84
CA THR A 101 2.56 -11.90 3.33
C THR A 101 3.69 -11.99 2.32
N TRP A 102 3.38 -11.94 1.02
CA TRP A 102 4.40 -11.88 -0.03
C TRP A 102 5.30 -10.63 0.05
N LEU A 103 4.85 -9.55 0.72
CA LEU A 103 5.69 -8.39 0.96
C LEU A 103 6.81 -8.67 1.96
N ASP A 104 6.73 -9.73 2.75
CA ASP A 104 7.68 -10.00 3.84
C ASP A 104 9.12 -10.14 3.35
N MET A 105 9.32 -10.65 2.14
CA MET A 105 10.63 -10.78 1.50
C MET A 105 11.21 -9.44 1.01
N TYR A 106 10.40 -8.38 0.98
CA TYR A 106 10.76 -7.04 0.52
C TYR A 106 10.70 -5.99 1.66
N LEU A 107 10.26 -6.40 2.84
CA LEU A 107 10.21 -5.58 4.04
C LEU A 107 11.41 -5.96 4.91
N GLU A 108 12.54 -5.30 4.66
CA GLU A 108 13.72 -5.29 5.53
C GLU A 108 13.38 -4.84 6.96
#